data_AF-W8W369-F1
#
_entry.id   AF-W8W369-F1
#
_cell.length_a   1.000
_cell.length_b   1.000
_cell.length_c   1.000
_cell.angle_alpha   90.00
_cell.angle_beta   90.00
_cell.angle_gamma   90.00
#
_symmetry.space_group_name_H-M   'P 1'
#
loop_
_entity.id
_entity.type
_entity.pdbx_description
1 polymer ?
#
loop_
_entity_poly.entity_id
_entity_poly.type
_entity_poly.pdbx_seq_one_letter_code
_entity_poly.pdbx_strand_id
1 'polypeptide(L)'
;MSLILNRIHGEYVCNYAAAKKKMAADGTQVLNDGYKGASVIDAKKGFYEQDPVVTMDFASLYPSIMRLKQLCYTTIVKDDKYRGIEGIVYEDHQISDEAIVTFAHRPGSRSILCELEEMLGEERKATKKLMKSEKDPFAYSLLDSKQKAQKVTMNSIYGFTGTVNNGMLPLVEIAAAVTSTGRDMIKRTKEYAEKEHGCNVI
;
A
#
# COMPACT_ATOMS: atom_id res chain seq x y z
N MET A 1 10.24 23.43 -5.21
CA MET A 1 11.36 22.50 -5.42
C MET A 1 10.83 21.10 -5.18
N SER A 2 10.82 20.24 -6.20
CA SER A 2 10.40 18.84 -6.05
C SER A 2 11.57 17.97 -5.56
N LEU A 3 11.29 17.16 -4.54
CA LEU A 3 12.10 16.04 -4.03
C LEU A 3 12.78 15.11 -5.03
N ILE A 4 12.41 15.11 -6.32
CA ILE A 4 13.11 14.27 -7.32
C ILE A 4 14.61 14.66 -7.43
N LEU A 5 14.97 15.91 -7.11
CA LEU A 5 16.28 16.45 -7.46
C LEU A 5 17.24 16.76 -6.31
N ASN A 6 16.84 16.75 -5.04
CA ASN A 6 17.69 17.31 -3.97
C ASN A 6 18.47 16.27 -3.13
N ARG A 7 19.08 15.27 -3.78
CA ARG A 7 20.12 14.43 -3.13
C ARG A 7 21.50 15.13 -3.07
N ILE A 8 21.54 16.46 -3.18
CA ILE A 8 22.77 17.26 -3.00
C ILE A 8 22.86 17.84 -1.58
N HIS A 9 21.75 17.98 -0.85
CA HIS A 9 21.74 18.74 0.42
C HIS A 9 21.38 17.93 1.69
N GLY A 10 21.22 16.60 1.61
CA GLY A 10 21.05 15.77 2.81
C GLY A 10 19.74 15.96 3.59
N GLU A 11 18.76 16.68 3.05
CA GLU A 11 17.48 16.95 3.71
C GLU A 11 16.29 16.39 2.92
N TYR A 12 15.45 15.59 3.59
CA TYR A 12 14.16 15.15 3.05
C TYR A 12 13.12 16.28 3.22
N VAL A 13 12.80 17.00 2.15
CA VAL A 13 11.79 18.08 2.19
C VAL A 13 10.45 17.58 1.68
N CYS A 14 9.47 17.32 2.56
CA CYS A 14 8.14 16.85 2.14
C CYS A 14 7.48 17.83 1.14
N ASN A 15 7.31 17.41 -0.12
CA ASN A 15 6.63 18.19 -1.18
C ASN A 15 5.12 18.35 -0.96
N TYR A 16 4.59 17.73 0.11
CA TYR A 16 3.18 17.73 0.40
C TYR A 16 2.88 18.75 1.52
N ALA A 17 2.32 19.90 1.12
CA ALA A 17 1.55 20.71 2.05
C ALA A 17 0.14 20.10 2.17
N ALA A 18 -0.37 19.99 3.40
CA ALA A 18 -1.75 19.55 3.62
C ALA A 18 -2.69 20.38 2.74
N ALA A 19 -3.56 19.72 1.97
CA ALA A 19 -4.57 20.40 1.20
C ALA A 19 -5.37 21.32 2.15
N LYS A 20 -5.51 22.61 1.80
CA LYS A 20 -6.43 23.50 2.51
C LYS A 20 -7.80 22.85 2.46
N LYS A 21 -8.43 22.66 3.63
CA LYS A 21 -9.80 22.13 3.71
C LYS A 21 -10.69 22.96 2.79
N LYS A 22 -11.32 22.34 1.79
CA LYS A 22 -12.35 23.02 1.00
C LYS A 22 -13.50 23.32 1.95
N MET A 23 -13.89 24.58 2.05
CA MET A 23 -15.07 25.00 2.79
C MET A 23 -16.20 25.22 1.79
N ALA A 24 -17.38 24.69 2.09
CA ALA A 24 -18.60 24.97 1.36
C ALA A 24 -19.02 26.41 1.68
N ALA A 25 -19.86 27.00 0.82
CA ALA A 25 -20.35 28.37 0.99
C ALA A 25 -21.14 28.59 2.29
N ASP A 26 -21.60 27.52 2.94
CA ASP A 26 -22.32 27.50 4.22
C ASP A 26 -21.41 27.30 5.45
N GLY A 27 -20.08 27.25 5.25
CA GLY A 27 -19.10 27.05 6.32
C GLY A 27 -18.84 25.58 6.68
N THR A 28 -19.53 24.63 6.03
CA THR A 28 -19.31 23.20 6.26
C THR A 28 -18.02 22.73 5.57
N GLN A 29 -17.26 21.84 6.19
CA GLN A 29 -16.08 21.24 5.54
C GLN A 29 -16.56 20.35 4.38
N VAL A 30 -16.14 20.66 3.15
CA VAL A 30 -16.31 19.77 2.00
C VAL A 30 -15.33 18.64 2.19
N LEU A 31 -15.87 17.44 2.42
CA LEU A 31 -15.10 16.20 2.40
C LEU A 31 -14.42 16.11 1.04
N ASN A 32 -13.09 15.96 0.99
CA ASN A 32 -12.48 15.47 -0.24
C ASN A 32 -13.10 14.09 -0.50
N ASP A 33 -13.60 13.89 -1.72
CA ASP A 33 -14.17 12.62 -2.12
C ASP A 33 -13.20 11.49 -1.78
N GLY A 34 -13.72 10.45 -1.11
CA GLY A 34 -12.94 9.28 -0.76
C GLY A 34 -12.39 8.58 -2.02
N TYR A 35 -11.53 7.59 -1.82
CA TYR A 35 -11.00 6.79 -2.92
C TYR A 35 -11.66 5.41 -2.96
N LYS A 36 -11.63 4.76 -4.12
CA LYS A 36 -12.19 3.42 -4.30
C LYS A 36 -11.39 2.38 -3.49
N GLY A 37 -12.07 1.66 -2.60
CA GLY A 37 -11.48 0.63 -1.73
C GLY A 37 -11.17 -0.70 -2.43
N ALA A 38 -11.04 -1.76 -1.63
CA ALA A 38 -10.83 -3.12 -2.13
C ALA A 38 -12.06 -3.64 -2.90
N SER A 39 -11.84 -4.58 -3.82
CA SER A 39 -12.92 -5.34 -4.47
C SER A 39 -13.01 -6.74 -3.87
N VAL A 40 -14.22 -7.26 -3.74
CA VAL A 40 -14.49 -8.63 -3.34
C VAL A 40 -14.96 -9.40 -4.58
N ILE A 41 -14.44 -10.62 -4.76
CA ILE A 41 -14.90 -11.51 -5.83
C ILE A 41 -16.25 -12.10 -5.39
N ASP A 42 -17.21 -12.18 -6.32
CA ASP A 42 -18.51 -12.77 -6.03
C ASP A 42 -18.37 -14.24 -5.62
N ALA A 43 -18.85 -14.54 -4.41
CA ALA A 43 -18.76 -15.87 -3.84
C ALA A 43 -19.71 -16.85 -4.55
N LYS A 44 -19.20 -18.00 -4.94
CA LYS A 44 -20.01 -19.10 -5.47
C LYS A 44 -20.54 -19.93 -4.30
N LYS A 45 -21.79 -19.68 -3.93
CA LYS A 45 -22.45 -20.38 -2.81
C LYS A 45 -22.62 -21.86 -3.14
N GLY A 46 -22.28 -22.73 -2.20
CA GLY A 46 -22.42 -24.17 -2.34
C GLY A 46 -21.83 -24.93 -1.16
N PHE A 47 -22.09 -26.22 -1.11
CA PHE A 47 -21.42 -27.16 -0.21
C PHE A 47 -20.40 -27.96 -1.04
N TYR A 48 -19.11 -27.71 -0.80
CA TYR A 48 -18.02 -28.32 -1.55
C TYR A 48 -17.51 -29.55 -0.79
N GLU A 49 -18.15 -30.70 -1.01
CA GLU A 49 -17.82 -31.96 -0.32
C GLU A 49 -16.72 -32.76 -1.03
N GLN A 50 -16.74 -32.73 -2.36
CA GLN A 50 -15.95 -33.63 -3.21
C GLN A 50 -14.63 -32.99 -3.64
N ASP A 51 -14.66 -31.69 -3.96
CA ASP A 51 -13.49 -30.95 -4.43
C ASP A 51 -12.82 -30.21 -3.26
N PRO A 52 -11.51 -30.41 -3.02
CA PRO A 52 -10.79 -29.70 -1.97
C PRO A 52 -10.66 -28.20 -2.29
N VAL A 53 -11.00 -27.36 -1.32
CA VAL A 53 -10.85 -25.91 -1.44
C VAL A 53 -9.46 -25.48 -0.95
N VAL A 54 -8.67 -24.89 -1.85
CA VAL A 54 -7.33 -24.37 -1.54
C VAL A 54 -7.40 -22.86 -1.33
N THR A 55 -6.93 -22.40 -0.17
CA THR A 55 -6.84 -20.98 0.15
C THR A 55 -5.46 -20.44 -0.19
N MET A 56 -5.39 -19.46 -1.08
CA MET A 56 -4.18 -18.68 -1.35
C MET A 56 -4.38 -17.24 -0.90
N ASP A 57 -3.38 -16.69 -0.22
CA ASP A 57 -3.41 -15.31 0.27
C ASP A 57 -2.05 -14.63 0.03
N PHE A 58 -2.08 -13.31 -0.17
CA PHE A 58 -0.90 -12.49 -0.25
C PHE A 58 -0.37 -12.18 1.15
N ALA A 59 0.90 -12.48 1.40
CA ALA A 59 1.55 -12.12 2.65
C ALA A 59 1.77 -10.59 2.73
N SER A 60 0.87 -9.89 3.43
CA SER A 60 0.91 -8.42 3.61
C SER A 60 0.83 -7.67 2.28
N LEU A 61 -0.30 -7.81 1.57
CA LEU A 61 -0.55 -7.23 0.24
C LEU A 61 -0.20 -5.72 0.15
N TYR A 62 -0.84 -4.87 0.96
CA TYR A 62 -0.67 -3.40 0.85
C TYR A 62 0.75 -2.92 1.17
N PRO A 63 1.38 -3.33 2.28
CA PRO A 63 2.80 -3.06 2.51
C PRO A 63 3.71 -3.49 1.35
N SER A 64 3.43 -4.64 0.75
CA SER A 64 4.23 -5.15 -0.36
C SER A 64 4.08 -4.31 -1.62
N ILE A 65 2.86 -3.84 -1.92
CA ILE A 65 2.61 -2.90 -3.03
C ILE A 65 3.33 -1.58 -2.79
N MET A 66 3.21 -1.00 -1.58
CA MET A 66 3.86 0.27 -1.24
C MET A 66 5.38 0.21 -1.45
N ARG A 67 6.01 -0.88 -1.01
CA ARG A 67 7.46 -1.13 -1.22
C ARG A 67 7.81 -1.30 -2.69
N LEU A 68 7.10 -2.19 -3.39
CA LEU A 68 7.40 -2.54 -4.78
C LEU A 68 7.29 -1.33 -5.72
N LYS A 69 6.26 -0.51 -5.50
CA LYS A 69 5.92 0.64 -6.37
C LYS A 69 6.47 1.97 -5.85
N GLN A 70 7.22 1.94 -4.76
CA GLN A 70 7.77 3.12 -4.09
C GLN A 70 6.74 4.23 -3.81
N LEU A 71 5.54 3.85 -3.37
CA LEU A 71 4.44 4.77 -3.14
C LEU A 71 4.69 5.56 -1.85
N CYS A 72 5.02 6.85 -1.99
CA CYS A 72 5.45 7.67 -0.87
C CYS A 72 5.18 9.15 -1.10
N TYR A 73 5.05 9.90 0.00
CA TYR A 73 5.02 11.37 -0.03
C TYR A 73 6.23 11.96 -0.73
N THR A 74 7.37 11.26 -0.67
CA THR A 74 8.62 11.75 -1.25
C THR A 74 8.83 11.43 -2.72
N THR A 75 8.00 10.55 -3.28
CA THR A 75 8.13 10.07 -4.65
C THR A 75 7.00 10.57 -5.55
N ILE A 76 5.91 11.13 -5.02
CA ILE A 76 4.82 11.66 -5.83
C ILE A 76 5.24 12.85 -6.71
N VAL A 77 4.83 12.83 -7.98
CA VAL A 77 5.07 13.88 -8.96
C VAL A 77 3.76 14.63 -9.22
N LYS A 78 3.68 15.88 -8.77
CA LYS A 78 2.48 16.73 -8.92
C LYS A 78 2.50 17.69 -10.10
N ASP A 79 3.67 17.90 -10.71
CA ASP A 79 3.88 18.92 -11.74
C ASP A 79 4.78 18.32 -12.82
N ASP A 80 4.33 18.45 -14.08
CA ASP A 80 4.97 17.85 -15.25
C ASP A 80 6.39 18.34 -15.49
N LYS A 81 6.76 19.51 -14.98
CA LYS A 81 8.15 20.01 -15.10
C LYS A 81 9.18 19.12 -14.40
N TYR A 82 8.73 18.23 -13.53
CA TYR A 82 9.59 17.28 -12.84
C TYR A 82 9.60 15.90 -13.52
N ARG A 83 9.00 15.74 -14.70
CA ARG A 83 9.11 14.55 -15.55
C ARG A 83 10.33 14.63 -16.47
N GLY A 84 10.78 13.48 -16.97
CA GLY A 84 11.82 13.41 -18.00
C GLY A 84 13.24 13.71 -17.52
N ILE A 85 13.49 13.66 -16.21
CA ILE A 85 14.84 13.81 -15.66
C ILE A 85 15.62 12.52 -15.91
N GLU A 86 16.80 12.64 -16.51
CA GLU A 86 17.68 11.50 -16.80
C GLU A 86 18.06 10.74 -15.52
N GLY A 87 18.01 9.41 -15.58
CA GLY A 87 18.32 8.54 -14.44
C GLY A 87 17.22 8.43 -13.37
N ILE A 88 16.03 8.98 -13.62
CA ILE A 88 14.85 8.82 -12.76
C ILE A 88 13.86 7.85 -13.41
N VAL A 89 13.34 6.92 -12.62
CA VAL A 89 12.23 6.04 -13.01
C VAL A 89 10.93 6.71 -12.64
N TYR A 90 10.01 6.80 -13.60
CA TYR A 90 8.65 7.29 -13.42
C TYR A 90 7.68 6.14 -13.63
N GLU A 91 6.73 5.99 -12.72
CA GLU A 91 5.67 5.00 -12.81
C GLU A 91 4.31 5.68 -12.67
N ASP A 92 3.46 5.47 -13.67
CA ASP A 92 2.10 5.99 -13.72
C ASP A 92 1.15 4.94 -13.15
N HIS A 93 0.29 5.37 -12.22
CA HIS A 93 -0.70 4.53 -11.56
C HIS A 93 -2.09 5.09 -11.83
N GLN A 94 -2.94 4.27 -12.46
CA GLN A 94 -4.34 4.61 -12.64
C GLN A 94 -5.10 4.40 -11.33
N ILE A 95 -5.55 5.49 -10.72
CA ILE A 95 -6.19 5.50 -9.39
C ILE A 95 -7.72 5.55 -9.47
N SER A 96 -8.26 6.08 -10.56
CA SER A 96 -9.67 6.02 -10.93
C SER A 96 -9.82 5.90 -12.44
N ASP A 97 -11.05 5.82 -12.95
CA ASP A 97 -11.31 5.74 -14.39
C ASP A 97 -10.81 6.98 -15.15
N GLU A 98 -10.68 8.12 -14.45
CA GLU A 98 -10.31 9.42 -15.05
C GLU A 98 -9.00 10.00 -14.50
N ALA A 99 -8.40 9.39 -13.47
CA ALA A 99 -7.23 9.94 -12.79
C ALA A 99 -6.03 8.99 -12.80
N ILE A 100 -4.89 9.54 -13.19
CA ILE A 100 -3.57 8.92 -13.14
C ILE A 100 -2.68 9.76 -12.24
N VAL A 101 -1.93 9.11 -11.36
CA VAL A 101 -0.89 9.73 -10.54
C VAL A 101 0.45 9.11 -10.88
N THR A 102 1.50 9.91 -10.81
CA THR A 102 2.86 9.46 -11.09
C THR A 102 3.70 9.47 -9.83
N PHE A 103 4.44 8.39 -9.62
CA PHE A 103 5.49 8.32 -8.63
C PHE A 103 6.84 8.16 -9.32
N ALA A 104 7.88 8.75 -8.76
CA ALA A 104 9.21 8.76 -9.32
C ALA A 104 10.27 8.49 -8.26
N HIS A 105 11.27 7.71 -8.65
CA HIS A 105 12.38 7.33 -7.77
C HIS A 105 13.66 7.12 -8.56
N ARG A 106 14.81 7.21 -7.89
CA ARG A 106 16.09 6.82 -8.48
C ARG A 106 16.24 5.31 -8.39
N PRO A 107 16.73 4.62 -9.44
CA PRO A 107 17.11 3.21 -9.33
C PRO A 107 17.99 2.95 -8.11
N GLY A 108 17.67 1.92 -7.33
CA GLY A 108 18.40 1.56 -6.11
C GLY A 108 18.16 2.46 -4.89
N SER A 109 17.39 3.56 -5.01
CA SER A 109 16.94 4.32 -3.84
C SER A 109 15.66 3.74 -3.25
N ARG A 110 15.46 3.94 -1.96
CA ARG A 110 14.22 3.58 -1.24
C ARG A 110 13.56 4.85 -0.73
N SER A 111 12.23 4.92 -0.87
CA SER A 111 11.46 6.01 -0.26
C SER A 111 11.29 5.80 1.25
N ILE A 112 10.96 6.86 1.99
CA ILE A 112 10.82 6.82 3.46
C ILE A 112 9.79 5.78 3.90
N LEU A 113 8.64 5.71 3.22
CA LEU A 113 7.61 4.71 3.56
C LEU A 113 8.06 3.29 3.20
N CYS A 114 8.88 3.12 2.15
CA CYS A 114 9.44 1.81 1.83
C CYS A 114 10.40 1.33 2.92
N GLU A 115 11.33 2.18 3.35
CA GLU A 115 12.28 1.84 4.40
C GLU A 115 11.56 1.49 5.70
N LEU A 116 10.53 2.26 6.06
CA LEU A 116 9.71 2.00 7.25
C LEU A 116 8.99 0.64 7.17
N GLU A 117 8.35 0.35 6.03
CA GLU A 117 7.64 -0.92 5.80
C GLU A 117 8.58 -2.14 5.71
N GLU A 118 9.79 -1.94 5.21
CA GLU A 118 10.84 -2.97 5.19
C GLU A 118 11.30 -3.28 6.60
N MET A 119 11.66 -2.25 7.37
CA MET A 119 12.10 -2.40 8.76
C MET A 119 11.05 -3.15 9.59
N LEU A 120 9.78 -2.71 9.55
CA LEU A 120 8.69 -3.39 10.26
C LEU A 120 8.46 -4.83 9.76
N GLY A 121 8.59 -5.05 8.44
CA GLY A 121 8.45 -6.37 7.83
C GLY A 121 9.54 -7.34 8.26
N GLU A 122 10.80 -6.88 8.32
CA GLU A 122 11.96 -7.65 8.77
C GLU A 122 11.85 -7.99 10.26
N GLU A 123 11.49 -7.03 11.11
CA GLU A 123 11.26 -7.29 12.52
C GLU A 123 10.13 -8.31 12.74
N ARG A 124 9.04 -8.21 11.97
CA ARG A 124 7.94 -9.18 12.03
C ARG A 124 8.39 -10.57 11.60
N LYS A 125 9.22 -10.66 10.56
CA LYS A 125 9.80 -11.93 10.11
C LYS A 125 10.71 -12.53 11.19
N ALA A 126 11.50 -11.71 11.88
CA ALA A 126 12.31 -12.14 13.01
C ALA A 126 11.44 -12.65 14.17
N THR A 127 10.39 -11.93 14.57
CA THR A 127 9.44 -12.39 15.59
C THR A 127 8.82 -13.73 15.21
N LYS A 128 8.33 -13.88 13.97
CA LYS A 128 7.76 -15.15 13.49
C LYS A 128 8.79 -16.29 13.44
N LYS A 129 10.07 -15.99 13.23
CA LYS A 129 11.14 -16.99 13.29
C LYS A 129 11.32 -17.51 14.72
N LEU A 130 11.34 -16.62 15.71
CA LEU A 130 11.42 -16.98 17.13
C LEU A 130 10.23 -17.83 17.57
N MET A 131 9.02 -17.49 17.11
CA MET A 131 7.80 -18.24 17.41
C MET A 131 7.89 -19.73 17.02
N LYS A 132 8.57 -20.06 15.91
CA LYS A 132 8.67 -21.45 15.42
C LYS A 132 9.50 -22.34 16.34
N SER A 133 10.45 -21.76 17.07
CA SER A 133 11.33 -22.48 18.00
C SER A 133 10.85 -22.42 19.45
N GLU A 134 9.86 -21.58 19.75
CA GLU A 134 9.36 -21.38 21.11
C GLU A 134 8.44 -22.54 21.53
N LYS A 135 8.69 -23.09 22.71
CA LYS A 135 7.95 -24.22 23.27
C LYS A 135 7.09 -23.82 24.46
N ASP A 136 7.48 -22.76 25.18
CA ASP A 136 6.70 -22.26 26.31
C ASP A 136 5.41 -21.58 25.79
N PRO A 137 4.21 -22.05 26.21
CA PRO A 137 2.95 -21.48 25.75
C PRO A 137 2.81 -19.99 26.07
N PHE A 138 3.34 -19.53 27.21
CA PHE A 138 3.25 -18.13 27.60
C PHE A 138 4.15 -17.23 26.72
N ALA A 139 5.42 -17.59 26.56
CA ALA A 139 6.35 -16.89 25.66
C ALA A 139 5.86 -16.90 24.21
N TYR A 140 5.31 -18.02 23.72
CA TYR A 140 4.72 -18.10 22.38
C TYR A 140 3.58 -17.09 22.22
N SER A 141 2.67 -17.01 23.21
CA SER A 141 1.55 -16.06 23.20
C SER A 141 2.02 -14.59 23.15
N LEU A 142 3.09 -14.27 23.88
CA LEU A 142 3.70 -12.94 23.84
C LEU A 142 4.28 -12.61 22.44
N LEU A 143 4.99 -13.56 21.83
CA LEU A 143 5.54 -13.41 20.48
C LEU A 143 4.44 -13.29 19.41
N ASP A 144 3.35 -14.06 19.54
CA ASP A 144 2.19 -13.94 18.65
C ASP A 144 1.50 -12.58 18.80
N SER A 145 1.36 -12.09 20.02
CA SER A 145 0.85 -10.74 20.28
C SER A 145 1.74 -9.66 19.64
N LYS A 146 3.07 -9.82 19.74
CA LYS A 146 4.04 -8.91 19.10
C LYS A 146 3.91 -8.93 17.57
N GLN A 147 3.85 -10.10 16.92
CA GLN A 147 3.73 -10.14 15.45
C GLN A 147 2.37 -9.60 14.96
N LYS A 148 1.30 -9.77 15.75
CA LYS A 148 -0.02 -9.17 15.48
C LYS A 148 0.06 -7.65 15.54
N ALA A 149 0.68 -7.09 16.58
CA ALA A 149 0.88 -5.65 16.71
C ALA A 149 1.69 -5.09 15.52
N GLN A 150 2.81 -5.73 15.17
CA GLN A 150 3.62 -5.34 14.01
C GLN A 150 2.80 -5.37 12.71
N LYS A 151 1.97 -6.40 12.50
CA LYS A 151 1.07 -6.48 11.33
C LYS A 151 0.08 -5.32 11.30
N VAL A 152 -0.53 -4.99 12.44
CA VAL A 152 -1.48 -3.88 12.54
C VAL A 152 -0.77 -2.56 12.23
N THR A 153 0.42 -2.33 12.80
CA THR A 153 1.21 -1.11 12.53
C THR A 153 1.52 -0.94 11.04
N MET A 154 1.98 -1.98 10.36
CA MET A 154 2.22 -1.94 8.91
C MET A 154 0.95 -1.58 8.14
N ASN A 155 -0.17 -2.25 8.41
CA ASN A 155 -1.44 -1.95 7.74
C ASN A 155 -1.94 -0.52 8.03
N SER A 156 -1.63 0.03 9.20
CA SER A 156 -1.97 1.39 9.58
C SER A 156 -1.18 2.46 8.83
N ILE A 157 0.02 2.17 8.30
CA ILE A 157 0.80 3.15 7.49
C ILE A 157 0.04 3.50 6.22
N TYR A 158 -0.46 2.49 5.51
CA TYR A 158 -1.37 2.71 4.38
C TYR A 158 -2.59 3.54 4.81
N GLY A 159 -3.24 3.16 5.93
CA GLY A 159 -4.42 3.86 6.45
C GLY A 159 -4.15 5.33 6.81
N PHE A 160 -2.96 5.62 7.32
CA PHE A 160 -2.49 6.97 7.61
C PHE A 160 -2.47 7.84 6.34
N THR A 161 -2.03 7.30 5.20
CA THR A 161 -2.04 8.04 3.93
C THR A 161 -3.44 8.32 3.41
N GLY A 162 -4.40 7.41 3.64
CA GLY A 162 -5.77 7.52 3.12
C GLY A 162 -6.78 8.25 4.03
N THR A 163 -6.41 8.63 5.25
CA THR A 163 -7.34 9.20 6.23
C THR A 163 -7.55 10.69 6.00
N VAL A 164 -8.57 11.05 5.22
CA VAL A 164 -8.90 12.45 4.90
C VAL A 164 -9.47 13.20 6.11
N ASN A 165 -10.34 12.56 6.88
CA ASN A 165 -11.00 13.16 8.04
C ASN A 165 -10.12 13.00 9.28
N ASN A 166 -9.67 14.13 9.84
CA ASN A 166 -8.79 14.16 11.02
C ASN A 166 -7.42 13.50 10.84
N GLY A 167 -6.98 13.25 9.60
CA GLY A 167 -5.62 12.80 9.31
C GLY A 167 -4.61 13.94 9.41
N MET A 168 -3.41 13.64 9.90
CA MET A 168 -2.33 14.63 10.03
C MET A 168 -1.68 14.95 8.68
N LEU A 169 -1.55 13.96 7.79
CA LEU A 169 -0.88 14.09 6.49
C LEU A 169 -1.59 13.24 5.41
N PRO A 170 -2.86 13.51 5.09
CA PRO A 170 -3.59 12.72 4.09
C PRO A 170 -2.98 12.91 2.70
N LEU A 171 -2.67 11.84 1.98
CA LEU A 171 -2.35 11.84 0.55
C LEU A 171 -3.06 10.64 -0.09
N VAL A 172 -4.32 10.86 -0.44
CA VAL A 172 -5.26 9.81 -0.89
C VAL A 172 -4.80 9.10 -2.16
N GLU A 173 -3.96 9.74 -2.96
CA GLU A 173 -3.38 9.20 -4.19
C GLU A 173 -2.49 7.98 -3.91
N ILE A 174 -1.78 7.95 -2.77
CA ILE A 174 -1.04 6.75 -2.34
C ILE A 174 -2.04 5.64 -2.05
N ALA A 175 -3.05 5.92 -1.24
CA ALA A 175 -4.02 4.91 -0.84
C ALA A 175 -4.79 4.36 -2.05
N ALA A 176 -5.20 5.24 -2.97
CA ALA A 176 -5.87 4.87 -4.21
C ALA A 176 -4.97 4.04 -5.14
N ALA A 177 -3.67 4.38 -5.25
CA ALA A 177 -2.72 3.60 -6.04
C ALA A 177 -2.49 2.20 -5.46
N VAL A 178 -2.41 2.09 -4.12
CA VAL A 178 -2.30 0.81 -3.43
C VAL A 178 -3.54 -0.06 -3.67
N THR A 179 -4.76 0.48 -3.49
CA THR A 179 -5.98 -0.32 -3.70
C THR A 179 -6.17 -0.68 -5.16
N SER A 180 -5.89 0.24 -6.09
CA SER A 180 -5.98 -0.04 -7.52
C SER A 180 -5.06 -1.18 -7.94
N THR A 181 -3.79 -1.12 -7.52
CA THR A 181 -2.83 -2.20 -7.76
C THR A 181 -3.28 -3.51 -7.10
N GLY A 182 -3.82 -3.44 -5.88
CA GLY A 182 -4.32 -4.62 -5.16
C GLY A 182 -5.49 -5.30 -5.89
N ARG A 183 -6.44 -4.52 -6.42
CA ARG A 183 -7.55 -5.06 -7.22
C ARG A 183 -7.05 -5.75 -8.49
N ASP A 184 -6.11 -5.12 -9.19
CA ASP A 184 -5.51 -5.69 -10.41
C ASP A 184 -4.74 -6.99 -10.11
N MET A 185 -3.95 -7.04 -9.03
CA MET A 185 -3.26 -8.25 -8.59
C MET A 185 -4.24 -9.39 -8.29
N ILE A 186 -5.32 -9.14 -7.56
CA ILE A 186 -6.33 -10.16 -7.24
C ILE A 186 -7.00 -10.66 -8.52
N LYS A 187 -7.37 -9.75 -9.43
CA LYS A 187 -7.97 -10.10 -10.73
C LYS A 187 -7.04 -10.98 -11.56
N ARG A 188 -5.76 -10.62 -11.68
CA ARG A 188 -4.75 -11.41 -12.41
C ARG A 188 -4.52 -12.77 -11.78
N THR A 189 -4.46 -12.86 -10.44
CA THR A 189 -4.32 -14.15 -9.74
C THR A 189 -5.52 -15.05 -10.00
N LYS A 190 -6.74 -14.50 -9.99
CA LYS A 190 -7.94 -15.24 -10.36
C LYS A 190 -7.85 -15.78 -11.79
N GLU A 191 -7.58 -14.89 -12.75
CA GLU A 191 -7.50 -15.27 -14.16
C GLU A 191 -6.41 -16.32 -14.42
N TYR A 192 -5.25 -16.19 -13.75
CA TYR A 192 -4.17 -17.15 -13.85
C TYR A 192 -4.58 -18.53 -13.31
N ALA A 193 -5.21 -18.58 -12.13
CA ALA A 193 -5.69 -19.83 -11.56
C ALA A 193 -6.75 -20.52 -12.44
N GLU A 194 -7.68 -19.74 -13.01
CA GLU A 194 -8.72 -20.26 -13.91
C GLU A 194 -8.15 -20.75 -15.25
N LYS A 195 -7.22 -20.02 -15.86
CA LYS A 195 -6.69 -20.33 -17.20
C LYS A 195 -5.60 -21.40 -17.19
N GLU A 196 -4.62 -21.28 -16.31
CA GLU A 196 -3.41 -22.14 -16.34
C GLU A 196 -3.61 -23.44 -15.55
N HIS A 197 -4.50 -23.42 -14.55
CA HIS A 197 -4.71 -24.55 -13.65
C HIS A 197 -6.14 -25.11 -13.69
N GLY A 198 -7.03 -24.54 -14.52
CA GLY A 198 -8.42 -24.99 -14.62
C GLY A 198 -9.18 -24.89 -13.29
N CYS A 199 -8.69 -24.08 -12.34
CA CYS A 199 -9.31 -23.95 -11.04
C CYS A 199 -10.59 -23.16 -11.14
N ASN A 200 -11.61 -23.56 -10.37
CA ASN A 200 -12.80 -22.74 -10.20
C ASN A 200 -12.58 -21.80 -9.01
N VAL A 201 -12.37 -20.51 -9.26
CA VAL A 201 -12.29 -19.52 -8.17
C VAL A 201 -13.71 -19.26 -7.66
N ILE A 202 -13.93 -19.57 -6.39
CA ILE A 202 -15.23 -19.60 -5.69
C ILE A 202 -15.30 -18.55 -4.60
#